data_AF-A0A7S1P2U3-F1
#
_entry.id   AF-A0A7S1P2U3-F1
#
_cell.length_a   1.000
_cell.length_b   1.000
_cell.length_c   1.000
_cell.angle_alpha   90.00
_cell.angle_beta   90.00
_cell.angle_gamma   90.00
#
_symmetry.space_group_name_H-M   'P 1'
#
loop_
_entity.id
_entity.type
_entity.pdbx_description
1 polymer ?
#
loop_
_entity_poly.entity_id
_entity_poly.type
_entity_poly.pdbx_seq_one_letter_code
_entity_poly.pdbx_strand_id
1 'polypeptide(L)'
;THLHRAAAVRALGAYFISDRLSAAPVHEDRQTILAVLALKIFVIKRTTTIGAQSLPAGLAMSLTMGLPPPPPMPARFPVYAQLVLPESKALYYKHIPDTDNDLIICTDELKLTLLGRSCHCPGISTLLLNLFI
;
A
#
# COMPACT_ATOMS: atom_id res chain seq x y z
N THR A 1 10.74 -3.63 -14.49
CA THR A 1 11.88 -4.46 -14.02
C THR A 1 12.08 -4.37 -12.51
N HIS A 2 11.97 -3.20 -11.87
CA HIS A 2 12.17 -3.05 -10.42
C HIS A 2 11.16 -3.81 -9.54
N LEU A 3 9.86 -3.78 -9.88
CA LEU A 3 8.81 -4.54 -9.16
C LEU A 3 9.03 -6.07 -9.20
N HIS A 4 9.69 -6.56 -10.26
CA HIS A 4 10.06 -7.97 -10.36
C HIS A 4 11.19 -8.33 -9.40
N ARG A 5 12.17 -7.44 -9.27
CA ARG A 5 13.30 -7.60 -8.34
C ARG A 5 12.86 -7.50 -6.88
N ALA A 6 11.89 -6.66 -6.59
CA ALA A 6 11.31 -6.51 -5.26
C ALA A 6 10.40 -7.69 -4.85
N ALA A 7 10.24 -8.71 -5.69
CA ALA A 7 9.36 -9.85 -5.46
C ALA A 7 7.94 -9.43 -5.01
N ALA A 8 7.39 -8.36 -5.59
CA ALA A 8 6.12 -7.77 -5.16
C ALA A 8 4.95 -8.77 -5.16
N VAL A 9 4.99 -9.77 -6.05
CA VAL A 9 3.99 -10.86 -6.14
C VAL A 9 4.04 -11.80 -4.91
N ARG A 10 5.15 -11.83 -4.18
CA ARG A 10 5.35 -12.65 -2.98
C ARG A 10 5.31 -11.82 -1.69
N ALA A 11 5.10 -10.51 -1.79
CA ALA A 11 5.06 -9.62 -0.64
C ALA A 11 3.69 -9.68 0.05
N LEU A 12 3.68 -9.46 1.37
CA LEU A 12 2.46 -9.42 2.18
C LEU A 12 1.63 -8.14 1.95
N GLY A 13 2.26 -7.09 1.42
CA GLY A 13 1.63 -5.81 1.09
C GLY A 13 2.68 -4.81 0.58
N ALA A 14 2.24 -3.63 0.15
CA ALA A 14 3.13 -2.52 -0.21
C ALA A 14 2.86 -1.29 0.63
N TYR A 15 3.94 -0.62 1.01
CA TYR A 15 3.91 0.67 1.70
C TYR A 15 4.46 1.75 0.77
N PHE A 16 3.67 2.80 0.57
CA PHE A 16 4.06 4.00 -0.14
C PHE A 16 4.13 5.14 0.86
N ILE A 17 5.34 5.65 1.07
CA ILE A 17 5.61 6.72 2.03
C ILE A 17 5.87 7.98 1.23
N SER A 18 5.09 9.01 1.53
CA SER A 18 5.21 10.32 0.91
C SER A 18 6.18 11.23 1.63
N ASP A 19 6.86 12.09 0.87
CA ASP A 19 7.65 13.18 1.47
C ASP A 19 6.72 14.29 1.99
N ARG A 20 6.64 14.39 3.32
CA ARG A 20 5.80 15.37 4.04
C ARG A 20 6.31 16.81 3.93
N LEU A 21 7.57 17.00 3.53
CA LEU A 21 8.21 18.32 3.45
C LEU A 21 8.38 18.80 2.01
N SER A 22 7.75 18.09 1.05
CA SER A 22 7.79 18.47 -0.36
C SER A 22 7.23 19.88 -0.57
N ALA A 23 7.96 20.70 -1.34
CA ALA A 23 7.52 22.05 -1.73
C ALA A 23 6.24 22.04 -2.59
N ALA A 24 5.91 20.91 -3.21
CA ALA A 24 4.73 20.73 -4.05
C ALA A 24 3.96 19.45 -3.64
N PRO A 25 3.16 19.50 -2.56
CA PRO A 25 2.49 18.32 -2.00
C PRO A 25 1.52 17.66 -2.99
N VAL A 26 0.86 18.44 -3.85
CA VAL A 26 -0.01 17.93 -4.92
C VAL A 26 0.74 17.04 -5.90
N HIS A 27 1.98 17.42 -6.24
CA HIS A 27 2.78 16.66 -7.18
C HIS A 27 3.26 15.34 -6.56
N GLU A 28 3.63 15.38 -5.29
CA GLU A 28 3.99 14.20 -4.49
C GLU A 28 2.84 13.19 -4.49
N ASP A 29 1.65 13.62 -4.06
CA ASP A 29 0.48 12.74 -3.95
C ASP A 29 0.15 12.09 -5.29
N ARG A 30 0.27 12.84 -6.40
CA ARG A 30 0.09 12.30 -7.76
C ARG A 30 1.10 11.21 -8.08
N GLN A 31 2.37 11.39 -7.72
CA GLN A 31 3.39 10.37 -7.94
C GLN A 31 3.09 9.11 -7.12
N THR A 32 2.66 9.28 -5.88
CA THR A 32 2.27 8.17 -4.99
C THR A 32 1.06 7.41 -5.55
N ILE A 33 0.00 8.12 -5.97
CA ILE A 33 -1.18 7.52 -6.61
C ILE A 33 -0.80 6.75 -7.88
N LEU A 34 0.05 7.34 -8.73
CA LEU A 34 0.51 6.68 -9.96
C LEU A 34 1.34 5.43 -9.67
N ALA A 35 2.18 5.46 -8.63
CA ALA A 35 2.98 4.31 -8.23
C ALA A 35 2.11 3.16 -7.71
N VAL A 36 1.07 3.47 -6.92
CA VAL A 36 0.09 2.48 -6.46
C VAL A 36 -0.67 1.89 -7.65
N LEU A 37 -1.15 2.73 -8.56
CA LEU A 37 -1.86 2.27 -9.76
C LEU A 37 -1.00 1.32 -10.59
N ALA A 38 0.27 1.67 -10.82
CA ALA A 38 1.22 0.83 -11.54
C ALA A 38 1.42 -0.53 -10.85
N LEU A 39 1.50 -0.54 -9.52
CA LEU A 39 1.60 -1.77 -8.74
C LEU A 39 0.35 -2.65 -8.90
N LYS A 40 -0.86 -2.08 -8.77
CA LYS A 40 -2.09 -2.84 -8.92
C LYS A 40 -2.24 -3.44 -10.32
N ILE A 41 -1.96 -2.66 -11.36
CA ILE A 41 -1.98 -3.16 -12.75
C ILE A 41 -0.98 -4.32 -12.91
N PHE A 42 0.21 -4.20 -12.32
CA PHE A 42 1.23 -5.25 -12.37
C PHE A 42 0.79 -6.54 -11.66
N VAL A 43 0.22 -6.41 -10.45
CA VAL A 43 -0.27 -7.55 -9.66
C VAL A 43 -1.44 -8.23 -10.37
N ILE A 44 -2.45 -7.47 -10.82
CA ILE A 44 -3.61 -8.01 -11.56
C ILE A 44 -3.13 -8.81 -12.78
N LYS A 45 -2.25 -8.21 -13.60
CA LYS A 45 -1.71 -8.87 -14.79
C LYS A 45 -1.02 -10.21 -14.47
N ARG A 46 -0.31 -10.28 -13.33
CA ARG A 46 0.39 -11.50 -12.87
C ARG A 46 -0.58 -12.57 -12.35
N THR A 47 -1.59 -12.18 -11.58
CA THR A 47 -2.60 -13.10 -11.06
C THR A 47 -3.39 -13.76 -12.19
N THR A 48 -3.74 -13.02 -13.24
CA THR A 48 -4.43 -13.59 -14.42
C THR A 48 -3.56 -14.58 -15.19
N THR A 49 -2.24 -14.35 -15.28
CA THR A 49 -1.32 -15.30 -15.94
C THR A 49 -1.04 -16.56 -15.11
N ILE A 50 -1.07 -16.49 -13.78
CA ILE A 50 -0.86 -17.67 -12.91
C ILE A 50 -2.13 -18.55 -12.89
N GLY A 51 -3.32 -17.95 -13.09
CA GLY A 51 -4.57 -18.69 -13.27
C GLY A 51 -4.69 -19.50 -14.57
N ALA A 52 -3.80 -19.28 -15.55
CA ALA A 52 -3.81 -19.99 -16.84
C ALA A 52 -2.73 -21.08 -16.96
N GLN A 53 -1.96 -21.37 -15.90
CA GLN A 53 -0.98 -22.45 -15.87
C GLN A 53 -1.23 -23.40 -14.70
N SER A 54 -2.28 -24.21 -14.81
CA SER A 54 -2.24 -25.56 -14.24
C SER A 54 -1.25 -26.41 -15.05
N LEU A 55 0.05 -26.27 -14.78
CA LEU A 55 1.06 -27.23 -15.24
C LEU A 55 1.35 -28.29 -14.17
N PRO A 56 1.60 -29.55 -14.58
CA PRO A 56 1.49 -30.74 -13.73
C PRO A 56 2.58 -30.83 -12.67
N ALA A 57 2.24 -31.47 -11.57
CA ALA A 57 2.97 -31.59 -10.30
C ALA A 57 4.34 -32.32 -10.35
N GLY A 58 5.02 -32.39 -11.50
CA GLY A 58 6.13 -33.33 -11.73
C GLY A 58 7.56 -32.77 -11.80
N LEU A 59 7.80 -31.45 -11.76
CA LEU A 59 9.12 -30.90 -12.17
C LEU A 59 9.74 -29.82 -11.26
N ALA A 60 9.23 -29.62 -10.05
CA ALA A 60 9.78 -28.65 -9.10
C ALA A 60 10.68 -29.27 -8.00
N MET A 61 11.22 -30.48 -8.22
CA MET A 61 12.24 -31.08 -7.35
C MET A 61 13.62 -30.93 -8.00
N SER A 62 14.24 -29.77 -7.87
CA SER A 62 15.70 -29.63 -7.73
C SER A 62 16.03 -28.14 -7.61
N LEU A 63 16.93 -27.78 -6.68
CA LEU A 63 17.36 -26.42 -6.30
C LEU A 63 16.57 -25.75 -5.16
N THR A 64 16.31 -26.51 -4.09
CA THR A 64 16.13 -25.96 -2.74
C THR A 64 17.46 -26.01 -1.98
N MET A 65 18.15 -24.88 -1.88
CA MET A 65 19.02 -24.60 -0.73
C MET A 65 18.57 -23.27 -0.12
N GLY A 66 17.89 -23.35 1.03
CA GLY A 66 18.01 -22.33 2.06
C GLY A 66 16.85 -21.37 2.34
N LEU A 67 15.69 -21.44 1.68
CA LEU A 67 14.53 -20.62 2.08
C LEU A 67 13.30 -21.49 2.38
N PRO A 68 12.62 -21.31 3.52
CA PRO A 68 11.34 -21.97 3.78
C PRO A 68 10.35 -21.64 2.66
N PRO A 69 9.46 -22.59 2.30
CA PRO A 69 8.45 -22.36 1.28
C PRO A 69 7.64 -21.11 1.65
N PRO A 70 7.50 -20.15 0.71
CA PRO A 70 6.78 -18.92 1.00
C PRO A 70 5.33 -19.25 1.39
N PRO A 71 4.75 -18.54 2.37
CA PRO A 71 3.35 -18.72 2.71
C PRO A 71 2.48 -18.52 1.46
N PRO A 72 1.43 -19.34 1.27
CA PRO A 72 0.48 -19.15 0.18
C PRO A 72 -0.09 -17.72 0.23
N MET A 73 -0.13 -17.06 -0.91
CA MET A 73 -0.58 -15.67 -1.03
C MET A 73 -1.95 -15.47 -0.36
N PRO A 74 -2.16 -14.40 0.42
CA PRO A 74 -3.50 -13.93 0.68
C PRO A 74 -4.14 -13.55 -0.67
N ALA A 75 -5.42 -13.87 -0.86
CA ALA A 75 -6.14 -13.67 -2.13
C ALA A 75 -6.22 -12.20 -2.59
N ARG A 76 -5.72 -11.24 -1.80
CA ARG A 76 -5.79 -9.80 -2.02
C ARG A 76 -4.50 -9.14 -1.52
N PHE A 77 -3.95 -8.24 -2.32
CA PHE A 77 -2.69 -7.54 -2.03
C PHE A 77 -2.99 -6.18 -1.36
N PRO A 78 -2.80 -6.01 -0.04
CA PRO A 78 -3.10 -4.77 0.63
C PRO A 78 -2.06 -3.69 0.31
N VAL A 79 -2.55 -2.48 0.04
CA VAL A 79 -1.71 -1.31 -0.19
C VAL A 79 -1.91 -0.30 0.95
N TYR A 80 -0.81 0.12 1.53
CA TYR A 80 -0.74 1.19 2.51
C TYR A 80 -0.12 2.40 1.82
N ALA A 81 -0.86 3.49 1.66
CA ALA A 81 -0.32 4.71 1.06
C ALA A 81 -0.53 5.89 1.99
N GLN A 82 0.53 6.67 2.15
CA GLN A 82 0.46 7.97 2.77
C GLN A 82 0.14 9.01 1.69
N LEU A 83 -0.77 9.94 1.97
CA LEU A 83 -1.01 11.13 1.17
C LEU A 83 -0.86 12.36 2.07
N VAL A 84 -0.53 13.50 1.48
CA VAL A 84 -0.41 14.78 2.19
C VAL A 84 -1.79 15.42 2.27
N LEU A 85 -2.41 15.67 1.10
CA LEU A 85 -3.62 16.47 0.97
C LEU A 85 -4.89 15.61 1.03
N PRO A 86 -5.95 16.08 1.71
CA PRO A 86 -7.23 15.36 1.77
C PRO A 86 -7.93 15.31 0.41
N GLU A 87 -7.75 16.29 -0.47
CA GLU A 87 -8.36 16.30 -1.81
C GLU A 87 -7.80 15.16 -2.69
N SER A 88 -6.52 14.84 -2.52
CA SER A 88 -5.85 13.73 -3.22
C SER A 88 -6.45 12.37 -2.85
N LYS A 89 -7.00 12.23 -1.63
CA LYS A 89 -7.70 11.02 -1.18
C LYS A 89 -8.93 10.73 -2.03
N ALA A 90 -9.72 11.76 -2.36
CA ALA A 90 -10.89 11.60 -3.21
C ALA A 90 -10.50 11.15 -4.63
N LEU A 91 -9.38 11.66 -5.15
CA LEU A 91 -8.83 11.24 -6.43
C LEU A 91 -8.36 9.78 -6.40
N TYR A 92 -7.74 9.33 -5.31
CA TYR A 92 -7.32 7.94 -5.13
C TYR A 92 -8.52 6.98 -5.29
N TYR A 93 -9.59 7.18 -4.51
CA TYR A 93 -10.77 6.30 -4.56
C TYR A 93 -11.54 6.37 -5.88
N LYS A 94 -11.44 7.49 -6.61
CA LYS A 94 -12.06 7.65 -7.92
C LYS A 94 -11.33 6.86 -9.01
N HIS A 95 -10.00 6.82 -8.95
CA HIS A 95 -9.17 6.34 -10.06
C HIS A 95 -8.59 4.94 -9.86
N ILE A 96 -8.53 4.46 -8.61
CA ILE A 96 -7.94 3.15 -8.30
C ILE A 96 -9.06 2.14 -8.06
N PRO A 97 -9.13 1.06 -8.85
CA PRO A 97 -10.09 -0.01 -8.62
C PRO A 97 -9.71 -0.87 -7.42
N ASP A 98 -10.71 -1.55 -6.84
CA ASP A 98 -10.54 -2.58 -5.80
C ASP A 98 -9.83 -2.07 -4.53
N THR A 99 -10.39 -1.04 -3.88
CA THR A 99 -9.80 -0.37 -2.71
C THR A 99 -10.18 -1.00 -1.37
N ASP A 100 -10.86 -2.15 -1.36
CA ASP A 100 -11.46 -2.74 -0.14
C ASP A 100 -10.42 -3.10 0.94
N ASN A 101 -9.15 -3.29 0.56
CA ASN A 101 -8.05 -3.63 1.47
C ASN A 101 -6.95 -2.56 1.49
N ASP A 102 -7.21 -1.40 0.89
CA ASP A 102 -6.26 -0.31 0.84
C ASP A 102 -6.42 0.57 2.08
N LEU A 103 -5.32 0.82 2.79
CA LEU A 103 -5.29 1.77 3.90
C LEU A 103 -4.61 3.06 3.44
N ILE A 104 -5.42 4.10 3.27
CA ILE A 104 -4.95 5.41 2.82
C ILE A 104 -4.95 6.38 4.00
N ILE A 105 -3.76 6.82 4.39
CA ILE A 105 -3.57 7.74 5.50
C ILE A 105 -3.29 9.13 4.94
N CYS A 106 -4.22 10.07 5.18
CA CYS A 106 -4.02 11.48 4.85
C CYS A 106 -3.42 12.22 6.04
N THR A 107 -2.26 12.80 5.83
CA THR A 107 -1.45 13.42 6.89
C THR A 107 -2.12 14.67 7.42
N ASP A 108 -2.62 15.54 6.55
CA ASP A 108 -3.28 16.78 6.95
C ASP A 108 -4.63 16.52 7.61
N GLU A 109 -5.41 15.55 7.12
CA GLU A 109 -6.66 15.13 7.73
C GLU A 109 -6.44 14.64 9.17
N LEU A 110 -5.45 13.75 9.36
CA LEU A 110 -5.11 13.24 10.69
C LEU A 110 -4.61 14.35 11.61
N LYS A 111 -3.70 15.20 11.11
CA LYS A 111 -3.12 16.31 11.88
C LYS A 111 -4.18 17.30 12.33
N LEU A 112 -5.02 17.78 11.41
CA LEU A 112 -6.08 18.74 11.71
C LEU A 112 -7.15 18.14 12.63
N THR A 113 -7.49 16.86 12.44
CA THR A 113 -8.42 16.16 13.34
C THR A 113 -7.87 16.05 14.76
N LEU A 114 -6.61 15.67 14.92
CA LEU A 114 -5.98 15.58 16.25
C LEU A 114 -5.89 16.95 16.94
N LEU A 115 -5.56 18.00 16.19
CA LEU A 115 -5.56 19.37 16.70
C LEU A 115 -6.97 19.80 17.12
N GLY A 116 -7.98 19.56 16.28
CA GLY A 116 -9.37 19.89 16.59
C GLY A 116 -9.90 19.16 17.83
N ARG A 117 -9.57 17.88 18.00
CA ARG A 117 -9.94 17.11 19.21
C ARG A 117 -9.19 17.60 20.45
N SER A 118 -7.95 18.05 20.30
CA SER A 118 -7.17 18.64 21.39
C SER A 118 -7.80 19.93 21.94
N CYS A 119 -8.56 20.67 21.14
CA CYS A 119 -9.34 21.82 21.62
C CYS A 119 -10.51 21.42 22.53
N HIS A 120 -11.05 20.20 22.39
CA HIS A 120 -12.15 19.71 23.23
C HIS A 120 -11.64 19.06 24.52
N CYS A 121 -10.52 18.34 24.44
CA CYS A 121 -9.86 17.72 25.59
C CYS A 121 -8.34 17.86 25.43
N PRO A 122 -7.70 18.76 26.21
CA PRO A 122 -6.25 18.89 26.21
C PRO A 122 -5.58 17.55 26.55
N GLY A 123 -4.58 17.16 25.77
CA GLY A 123 -3.85 15.89 25.95
C GLY A 123 -4.43 14.68 25.22
N ILE A 124 -5.59 14.79 24.56
CA ILE A 124 -6.15 13.67 23.78
C ILE A 124 -5.26 13.25 22.60
N SER A 125 -4.57 14.21 21.95
CA SER A 125 -3.62 13.89 20.88
C SER A 125 -2.43 13.08 21.40
N THR A 126 -1.90 13.42 22.57
CA THR A 126 -0.82 12.65 23.22
C THR A 126 -1.29 11.25 23.62
N LEU A 127 -2.50 11.12 24.17
CA LEU A 127 -3.07 9.83 24.51
C LEU A 127 -3.23 8.94 23.28
N LEU A 128 -3.81 9.47 22.20
CA LEU A 128 -4.01 8.73 20.96
C LEU A 128 -2.68 8.34 20.30
N LEU A 129 -1.70 9.25 20.24
CA LEU A 129 -0.40 8.96 19.65
C LEU A 129 0.40 7.92 20.44
N ASN A 130 0.27 7.90 21.78
CA ASN A 130 0.88 6.87 22.63
C ASN A 130 0.19 5.50 22.54
N LEU A 131 -1.03 5.42 22.00
CA LEU A 131 -1.73 4.15 21.79
C LEU A 131 -1.31 3.46 20.47
N PHE A 132 -0.93 4.26 19.47
CA PHE A 132 -0.45 3.75 18.18
C PHE A 132 1.05 3.46 18.15
N ILE A 133 1.80 3.96 19.13
CA ILE A 133 3.22 3.65 19.41
C ILE A 133 3.33 2.38 20.26
#